data_AF-A0A9W8G6K3-F1
#
_entry.id   AF-A0A9W8G6K3-F1
#
_cell.length_a   1.000
_cell.length_b   1.000
_cell.length_c   1.000
_cell.angle_alpha   90.00
_cell.angle_beta   90.00
_cell.angle_gamma   90.00
#
_symmetry.space_group_name_H-M   'P 1'
#
loop_
_entity.id
_entity.type
_entity.pdbx_description
1 polymer ?
#
loop_
_entity_poly.entity_id
_entity_poly.type
_entity_poly.pdbx_seq_one_letter_code
_entity_poly.pdbx_strand_id
1 'polypeptide(L)'
;MEFDAMSPTSTAYSPTTPTPHEEPKYHRPSSVLLRMRRSRRCTALLIFVALVAVVVAGQLLLMLHAHRDRLWARPSRRCADLPVPPDHWHLADGSPAFVSIPNAAPIGVGGSVCVRVVVPPRPHNATVLYTPFPGTPWDSVLLDMVGNATNISVPVDLRPIRHVMNTERSSVHIYEADVVLRDADVYIPQGILEYRDAEWNPEMRELLVPYAPANLTIDDGLAVEAVEAADGGENPYSLSRHMELPLCTESSPEGRWVSIDDLPFDPSWVPLPDNNGRVWLPYACRLKRYSYERFAHCLRERYPVLHLFGDSNIRRMMKKLTTLGQWCSTPEQQATKACFCEDHEEKFDRFNVDARDIFFDIDARAGGWMQTRSFDLTRAPQDKARIYMRRWDGLTRSRAPWSEPFEKNITTFGRPQMAIVALTNWDAAFSPRAFYAQELERLLDFIESGFGVDTEIVVRTGQYYCCRHDESRTQRMYTRLRTKAFDQYIRDVFNDRFNGTRRISVWDVAAISERRPLEARMESIPCHSNHARSEVIEVENQVLFNYMCN
;
A
#
# COMPACT_ATOMS: atom_id res chain seq x y z
N MET A 1 50.15 24.99 25.09
CA MET A 1 48.87 25.69 25.31
C MET A 1 47.95 24.69 25.98
N GLU A 2 48.00 24.69 27.30
CA GLU A 2 46.99 24.10 28.18
C GLU A 2 45.66 24.80 27.97
N PHE A 3 44.55 24.07 28.04
CA PHE A 3 43.34 24.55 28.70
C PHE A 3 42.47 23.37 29.12
N ASP A 4 41.85 23.60 30.28
CA ASP A 4 41.45 22.66 31.30
C ASP A 4 40.16 21.88 31.06
N ALA A 5 40.09 20.79 31.82
CA ALA A 5 38.93 19.96 32.12
C ALA A 5 37.80 20.73 32.80
N MET A 6 36.55 20.31 32.56
CA MET A 6 35.47 20.35 33.55
C MET A 6 34.37 19.31 33.20
N SER A 7 33.96 18.57 34.22
CA SER A 7 32.75 17.76 34.37
C SER A 7 32.48 17.65 35.87
N PRO A 8 31.32 17.20 36.34
CA PRO A 8 29.95 17.46 35.92
C PRO A 8 29.07 17.90 37.13
N THR A 9 27.85 18.41 36.90
CA THR A 9 26.85 18.57 37.97
C THR A 9 25.60 17.75 37.70
N SER A 10 25.34 16.83 38.63
CA SER A 10 24.15 16.00 38.75
C SER A 10 22.96 16.81 39.26
N THR A 11 21.78 16.60 38.70
CA THR A 11 20.50 16.95 39.32
C THR A 11 19.69 15.68 39.56
N ALA A 12 19.45 15.41 40.84
CA ALA A 12 18.67 14.28 41.33
C ALA A 12 17.16 14.56 41.16
N TYR A 13 16.44 13.57 40.65
CA TYR A 13 14.98 13.52 40.60
C TYR A 13 14.45 12.84 41.87
N SER A 14 13.56 13.52 42.60
CA SER A 14 12.81 12.96 43.73
C SER A 14 11.59 12.16 43.25
N PRO A 15 11.29 10.98 43.82
CA PRO A 15 10.02 10.30 43.61
C PRO A 15 8.97 10.73 44.65
N THR A 16 7.78 11.08 44.15
CA THR A 16 6.56 11.35 44.92
C THR A 16 5.92 10.04 45.41
N THR A 17 5.63 10.00 46.71
CA THR A 17 4.86 8.97 47.43
C THR A 17 3.37 9.01 47.07
N PRO A 18 2.68 7.85 46.92
CA PRO A 18 1.23 7.79 46.88
C PRO A 18 0.61 7.61 48.27
N THR A 19 -0.50 8.32 48.48
CA THR A 19 -1.41 8.27 49.64
C THR A 19 -2.24 6.98 49.68
N PRO A 20 -2.57 6.43 50.87
CA PRO A 20 -3.42 5.26 51.00
C PRO A 20 -4.91 5.64 51.01
N HIS A 21 -5.71 4.84 50.30
CA HIS A 21 -7.17 4.89 50.29
C HIS A 21 -7.77 4.28 51.57
N GLU A 22 -8.78 4.97 52.11
CA GLU A 22 -9.58 4.60 53.28
C GLU A 22 -10.51 3.39 53.02
N GLU A 23 -10.58 2.50 54.00
CA GLU A 23 -11.58 1.43 54.13
C GLU A 23 -12.96 2.00 54.56
N PRO A 24 -14.08 1.47 54.03
CA PRO A 24 -15.39 1.77 54.60
C PRO A 24 -15.74 0.81 55.75
N LYS A 25 -16.13 1.43 56.88
CA LYS A 25 -16.59 0.82 58.12
C LYS A 25 -17.93 0.08 57.96
N TYR A 26 -17.97 -1.13 58.51
CA TYR A 26 -19.16 -1.93 58.77
C TYR A 26 -20.08 -1.28 59.82
N HIS A 27 -21.37 -1.13 59.50
CA HIS A 27 -22.43 -0.93 60.49
C HIS A 27 -23.45 -2.09 60.42
N ARG A 28 -23.50 -2.90 61.50
CA ARG A 28 -24.72 -3.53 62.04
C ARG A 28 -25.47 -2.46 62.86
N PRO A 29 -26.80 -2.53 63.13
CA PRO A 29 -27.60 -3.71 63.53
C PRO A 29 -29.02 -3.68 62.86
N SER A 30 -30.06 -4.47 63.12
CA SER A 30 -30.57 -5.20 64.28
C SER A 30 -31.55 -6.27 63.80
N SER A 31 -31.65 -7.34 64.58
CA SER A 31 -32.67 -8.39 64.51
C SER A 31 -34.05 -7.90 65.00
N VAL A 32 -35.10 -8.16 64.22
CA VAL A 32 -36.48 -8.29 64.71
C VAL A 32 -37.10 -9.54 64.09
N LEU A 33 -37.32 -10.55 64.94
CA LEU A 33 -38.23 -11.67 64.71
C LEU A 33 -39.67 -11.17 64.86
N LEU A 34 -40.60 -11.56 63.98
CA LEU A 34 -41.76 -12.39 64.32
C LEU A 34 -42.77 -12.52 63.15
N ARG A 35 -43.21 -13.77 62.96
CA ARG A 35 -44.51 -14.23 62.42
C ARG A 35 -44.97 -13.71 61.06
N MET A 36 -44.97 -14.61 60.06
CA MET A 36 -46.18 -14.94 59.29
C MET A 36 -45.98 -16.27 58.53
N ARG A 37 -46.47 -17.37 59.12
CA ARG A 37 -46.75 -18.63 58.42
C ARG A 37 -48.19 -18.55 57.92
N ARG A 38 -48.38 -18.29 56.62
CA ARG A 38 -49.50 -18.75 55.75
C ARG A 38 -49.56 -17.89 54.46
N SER A 39 -48.58 -18.03 53.57
CA SER A 39 -48.74 -17.72 52.13
C SER A 39 -47.57 -18.27 51.27
N ARG A 40 -46.88 -19.33 51.72
CA ARG A 40 -45.64 -19.77 51.04
C ARG A 40 -45.87 -20.46 49.69
N ARG A 41 -47.10 -20.81 49.33
CA ARG A 41 -47.40 -21.47 48.04
C ARG A 41 -47.71 -20.49 46.91
N CYS A 42 -48.33 -19.33 47.17
CA CYS A 42 -48.60 -18.33 46.14
C CYS A 42 -47.37 -17.48 45.82
N THR A 43 -46.56 -17.09 46.83
CA THR A 43 -45.35 -16.29 46.59
C THR A 43 -44.26 -17.08 45.88
N ALA A 44 -44.10 -18.37 46.20
CA ALA A 44 -43.15 -19.24 45.49
C ALA A 44 -43.56 -19.45 44.02
N LEU A 45 -44.86 -19.59 43.74
CA LEU A 45 -45.38 -19.69 42.38
C LEU A 45 -45.18 -18.39 41.60
N LEU A 46 -45.41 -17.22 42.21
CA LEU A 46 -45.17 -15.91 41.57
C LEU A 46 -43.69 -15.67 41.27
N ILE A 47 -42.79 -16.03 42.18
CA ILE A 47 -41.33 -15.92 41.96
C ILE A 47 -40.87 -16.87 40.85
N PHE A 48 -41.39 -18.11 40.83
CA PHE A 48 -41.10 -19.07 39.78
C PHE A 48 -41.60 -18.59 38.42
N VAL A 49 -42.82 -18.07 38.33
CA VAL A 49 -43.38 -17.51 37.09
C VAL A 49 -42.58 -16.29 36.62
N ALA A 50 -42.12 -15.41 37.52
CA ALA A 50 -41.29 -14.26 37.17
C ALA A 50 -39.90 -14.69 36.64
N LEU A 51 -39.26 -15.68 37.27
CA LEU A 51 -37.97 -16.23 36.80
C LEU A 51 -38.12 -16.90 35.43
N VAL A 52 -39.17 -17.69 35.24
CA VAL A 52 -39.47 -18.30 33.94
C VAL A 52 -39.73 -17.23 32.89
N ALA A 53 -40.47 -16.15 33.22
CA ALA A 53 -40.72 -15.05 32.30
C ALA A 53 -39.43 -14.30 31.91
N VAL A 54 -38.49 -14.08 32.85
CA VAL A 54 -37.19 -13.44 32.56
C VAL A 54 -36.31 -14.34 31.69
N VAL A 55 -36.27 -15.65 31.97
CA VAL A 55 -35.50 -16.62 31.16
C VAL A 55 -36.10 -16.74 29.77
N VAL A 56 -37.43 -16.83 29.65
CA VAL A 56 -38.13 -16.90 28.36
C VAL A 56 -37.96 -15.59 27.60
N ALA A 57 -38.07 -14.42 28.24
CA ALA A 57 -37.83 -13.13 27.59
C ALA A 57 -36.37 -13.00 27.13
N GLY A 58 -35.40 -13.45 27.93
CA GLY A 58 -33.98 -13.50 27.54
C GLY A 58 -33.74 -14.44 26.35
N GLN A 59 -34.34 -15.64 26.36
CA GLN A 59 -34.28 -16.57 25.23
C GLN A 59 -34.99 -16.05 23.99
N LEU A 60 -36.13 -15.36 24.13
CA LEU A 60 -36.84 -14.75 23.02
C LEU A 60 -36.04 -13.59 22.43
N LEU A 61 -35.38 -12.79 23.28
CA LEU A 61 -34.50 -11.69 22.84
C LEU A 61 -33.28 -12.24 22.10
N LEU A 62 -32.68 -13.33 22.58
CA LEU A 62 -31.58 -14.04 21.91
C LEU A 62 -32.04 -14.69 20.59
N MET A 63 -33.24 -15.29 20.54
CA MET A 63 -33.80 -15.83 19.30
C MET A 63 -34.17 -14.74 18.31
N LEU A 64 -34.66 -13.59 18.77
CA LEU A 64 -34.96 -12.44 17.92
C LEU A 64 -33.67 -11.78 17.40
N HIS A 65 -32.59 -11.74 18.19
CA HIS A 65 -31.26 -11.34 17.70
C HIS A 65 -30.73 -12.35 16.69
N ALA A 66 -30.71 -13.64 17.01
CA ALA A 66 -30.24 -14.67 16.07
C ALA A 66 -31.07 -14.77 14.78
N HIS A 67 -32.39 -14.55 14.84
CA HIS A 67 -33.26 -14.53 13.66
C HIS A 67 -33.11 -13.23 12.88
N ARG A 68 -32.87 -12.10 13.56
CA ARG A 68 -32.45 -10.86 12.90
C ARG A 68 -31.13 -11.13 12.17
N ASP A 69 -30.09 -11.64 12.82
CA ASP A 69 -28.78 -11.86 12.19
C ASP A 69 -28.84 -12.80 10.96
N ARG A 70 -29.67 -13.85 11.00
CA ARG A 70 -29.87 -14.75 9.84
C ARG A 70 -30.60 -14.11 8.65
N LEU A 71 -31.41 -13.08 8.87
CA LEU A 71 -32.09 -12.36 7.79
C LEU A 71 -31.20 -11.30 7.12
N TRP A 72 -30.03 -10.99 7.72
CA TRP A 72 -29.19 -9.86 7.30
C TRP A 72 -28.03 -10.28 6.40
N ALA A 73 -27.61 -11.55 6.45
CA ALA A 73 -26.65 -12.09 5.48
C ALA A 73 -27.34 -12.39 4.13
N ARG A 74 -27.79 -11.35 3.43
CA ARG A 74 -28.07 -11.49 2.00
C ARG A 74 -26.76 -11.89 1.30
N PRO A 75 -26.78 -12.86 0.38
CA PRO A 75 -25.57 -13.21 -0.36
C PRO A 75 -25.01 -11.95 -1.01
N SER A 76 -23.71 -11.72 -0.82
CA SER A 76 -22.98 -10.66 -1.51
C SER A 76 -23.33 -10.72 -2.99
N ARG A 77 -23.80 -9.60 -3.53
CA ARG A 77 -24.11 -9.45 -4.96
C ARG A 77 -22.94 -8.73 -5.60
N ARG A 78 -22.41 -9.33 -6.66
CA ARG A 78 -21.38 -8.69 -7.48
C ARG A 78 -21.99 -7.57 -8.30
N CYS A 79 -21.18 -6.59 -8.70
CA CYS A 79 -21.62 -5.51 -9.57
C CYS A 79 -22.27 -6.03 -10.86
N ALA A 80 -21.71 -7.11 -11.44
CA ALA A 80 -22.23 -7.74 -12.65
C ALA A 80 -23.68 -8.25 -12.52
N ASP A 81 -24.16 -8.52 -11.31
CA ASP A 81 -25.51 -9.03 -11.04
C ASP A 81 -26.52 -7.91 -10.74
N LEU A 82 -26.05 -6.67 -10.62
CA LEU A 82 -26.87 -5.52 -10.26
C LEU A 82 -27.07 -4.66 -11.51
N PRO A 83 -28.29 -4.47 -12.04
CA PRO A 83 -28.48 -3.60 -13.19
C PRO A 83 -28.09 -2.15 -12.84
N VAL A 84 -27.58 -1.42 -13.83
CA VAL A 84 -27.36 0.02 -13.71
C VAL A 84 -28.72 0.73 -13.90
N PRO A 85 -29.14 1.61 -12.97
CA PRO A 85 -30.35 2.39 -13.15
C PRO A 85 -30.34 3.18 -14.48
N PRO A 86 -31.40 3.13 -15.31
CA PRO A 86 -31.39 3.78 -16.63
C PRO A 86 -31.14 5.29 -16.58
N ASP A 87 -31.60 5.96 -15.52
CA ASP A 87 -31.39 7.38 -15.26
C ASP A 87 -29.91 7.75 -15.05
N HIS A 88 -29.07 6.81 -14.60
CA HIS A 88 -27.63 7.05 -14.52
C HIS A 88 -27.00 7.32 -15.89
N TRP A 89 -27.55 6.79 -16.98
CA TRP A 89 -27.02 7.01 -18.35
C TRP A 89 -27.51 8.31 -19.00
N HIS A 90 -28.51 8.97 -18.41
CA HIS A 90 -29.19 10.12 -19.02
C HIS A 90 -29.05 11.38 -18.17
N LEU A 91 -27.86 11.60 -17.63
CA LEU A 91 -27.53 12.79 -16.84
C LEU A 91 -27.22 13.99 -17.74
N ALA A 92 -27.69 15.16 -17.34
CA ALA A 92 -27.44 16.40 -18.05
C ALA A 92 -25.98 16.87 -17.87
N ASP A 93 -25.47 17.58 -18.87
CA ASP A 93 -24.17 18.27 -18.81
C ASP A 93 -24.08 19.16 -17.56
N GLY A 94 -22.94 19.07 -16.85
CA GLY A 94 -22.68 19.84 -15.65
C GLY A 94 -23.29 19.27 -14.36
N SER A 95 -24.00 18.14 -14.43
CA SER A 95 -24.34 17.37 -13.22
C SER A 95 -23.06 16.98 -12.46
N PRO A 96 -23.07 16.93 -11.12
CA PRO A 96 -21.90 16.50 -10.37
C PRO A 96 -21.68 14.99 -10.52
N ALA A 97 -20.41 14.56 -10.52
CA ALA A 97 -20.09 13.14 -10.40
C ALA A 97 -20.48 12.63 -9.00
N PHE A 98 -20.97 11.40 -8.91
CA PHE A 98 -21.46 10.86 -7.64
C PHE A 98 -21.14 9.37 -7.45
N VAL A 99 -21.15 8.94 -6.18
CA VAL A 99 -20.96 7.55 -5.77
C VAL A 99 -22.30 6.89 -5.51
N SER A 100 -22.46 5.64 -5.95
CA SER A 100 -23.64 4.82 -5.70
C SER A 100 -23.23 3.43 -5.22
N ILE A 101 -23.83 2.95 -4.15
CA ILE A 101 -23.62 1.59 -3.62
C ILE A 101 -24.98 0.87 -3.65
N PRO A 102 -25.34 0.22 -4.77
CA PRO A 102 -26.67 -0.38 -4.97
C PRO A 102 -27.04 -1.45 -3.95
N ASN A 103 -26.06 -2.01 -3.24
CA ASN A 103 -26.22 -3.03 -2.22
C ASN A 103 -25.57 -2.64 -0.88
N ALA A 104 -25.78 -1.41 -0.40
CA ALA A 104 -25.27 -0.89 0.89
C ALA A 104 -25.86 -1.57 2.15
N ALA A 105 -26.28 -2.83 2.07
CA ALA A 105 -26.67 -3.61 3.23
C ALA A 105 -25.42 -4.04 4.02
N PRO A 106 -25.54 -4.32 5.33
CA PRO A 106 -24.45 -4.94 6.08
C PRO A 106 -23.98 -6.24 5.42
N ILE A 107 -22.67 -6.43 5.39
CA ILE A 107 -22.01 -7.61 4.82
C ILE A 107 -21.16 -8.29 5.89
N GLY A 108 -20.97 -9.60 5.79
CA GLY A 108 -19.96 -10.27 6.60
C GLY A 108 -18.56 -9.81 6.20
N VAL A 109 -17.62 -9.77 7.14
CA VAL A 109 -16.20 -9.56 6.86
C VAL A 109 -15.70 -10.54 5.78
N GLY A 110 -14.92 -10.04 4.83
CA GLY A 110 -14.50 -10.76 3.62
C GLY A 110 -15.56 -10.78 2.52
N GLY A 111 -16.76 -10.28 2.79
CA GLY A 111 -17.79 -10.01 1.80
C GLY A 111 -17.38 -8.88 0.86
N SER A 112 -18.02 -8.86 -0.32
CA SER A 112 -17.85 -7.80 -1.31
C SER A 112 -19.08 -6.90 -1.39
N VAL A 113 -18.86 -5.62 -1.67
CA VAL A 113 -19.91 -4.66 -1.98
C VAL A 113 -19.67 -4.07 -3.36
N CYS A 114 -20.74 -3.82 -4.13
CA CYS A 114 -20.61 -3.16 -5.42
C CYS A 114 -20.56 -1.65 -5.22
N VAL A 115 -19.48 -1.02 -5.67
CA VAL A 115 -19.32 0.43 -5.65
C VAL A 115 -19.32 0.95 -7.09
N ARG A 116 -20.14 1.98 -7.35
CA ARG A 116 -20.24 2.65 -8.64
C ARG A 116 -19.88 4.12 -8.52
N VAL A 117 -19.23 4.64 -9.56
CA VAL A 117 -19.06 6.07 -9.77
C VAL A 117 -19.65 6.44 -11.11
N VAL A 118 -20.56 7.40 -11.09
CA VAL A 118 -21.17 7.96 -12.30
C VAL A 118 -20.55 9.32 -12.56
N VAL A 119 -19.95 9.47 -13.74
CA VAL A 119 -19.33 10.70 -14.21
C VAL A 119 -20.17 11.25 -15.36
N PRO A 120 -20.97 12.31 -15.13
CA PRO A 120 -21.82 12.94 -16.15
C PRO A 120 -21.00 13.49 -17.32
N PRO A 121 -21.58 13.71 -18.51
CA PRO A 121 -20.86 14.31 -19.62
C PRO A 121 -20.31 15.70 -19.29
N ARG A 122 -19.22 16.08 -19.97
CA ARG A 122 -18.65 17.44 -19.95
C ARG A 122 -18.80 18.05 -21.34
N PRO A 123 -19.10 19.36 -21.45
CA PRO A 123 -19.00 20.06 -22.71
C PRO A 123 -17.60 19.86 -23.32
N HIS A 124 -17.55 19.24 -24.49
CA HIS A 124 -16.31 18.84 -25.12
C HIS A 124 -15.63 20.02 -25.83
N ASN A 125 -14.36 20.27 -25.51
CA ASN A 125 -13.50 21.14 -26.32
C ASN A 125 -12.77 20.31 -27.38
N ALA A 126 -13.20 20.43 -28.65
CA ALA A 126 -12.69 19.67 -29.80
C ALA A 126 -11.20 19.87 -30.09
N THR A 127 -10.53 20.85 -29.48
CA THR A 127 -9.15 21.21 -29.81
C THR A 127 -8.08 20.33 -29.15
N VAL A 128 -8.44 19.48 -28.17
CA VAL A 128 -7.46 18.68 -27.42
C VAL A 128 -7.80 17.18 -27.47
N LEU A 129 -6.93 16.39 -28.11
CA LEU A 129 -7.10 14.96 -28.32
C LEU A 129 -6.32 14.14 -27.26
N TYR A 130 -6.79 14.16 -26.01
CA TYR A 130 -6.41 13.10 -25.07
C TYR A 130 -7.11 11.81 -25.46
N THR A 131 -6.40 10.69 -25.35
CA THR A 131 -6.94 9.36 -25.62
C THR A 131 -6.49 8.44 -24.49
N PRO A 132 -7.43 7.71 -23.84
CA PRO A 132 -7.05 6.73 -22.85
C PRO A 132 -6.31 5.58 -23.54
N PHE A 133 -5.50 4.84 -22.81
CA PHE A 133 -4.98 3.60 -23.35
C PHE A 133 -6.11 2.57 -23.53
N PRO A 134 -5.96 1.60 -24.46
CA PRO A 134 -6.91 0.51 -24.58
C PRO A 134 -7.17 -0.17 -23.23
N GLY A 135 -8.44 -0.32 -22.87
CA GLY A 135 -8.87 -0.95 -21.61
C GLY A 135 -8.74 -0.08 -20.34
N THR A 136 -8.33 1.19 -20.47
CA THR A 136 -8.26 2.14 -19.34
C THR A 136 -9.41 3.13 -19.38
N PRO A 137 -9.81 3.73 -18.24
CA PRO A 137 -10.97 4.61 -18.19
C PRO A 137 -10.69 5.99 -18.80
N TRP A 138 -11.75 6.66 -19.26
CA TRP A 138 -11.66 8.06 -19.69
C TRP A 138 -11.35 8.98 -18.50
N ASP A 139 -11.94 8.73 -17.34
CA ASP A 139 -11.75 9.56 -16.16
C ASP A 139 -10.81 8.88 -15.15
N SER A 140 -10.01 9.68 -14.46
CA SER A 140 -9.22 9.22 -13.31
C SER A 140 -10.02 9.50 -12.04
N VAL A 141 -10.59 8.46 -11.45
CA VAL A 141 -11.33 8.53 -10.19
C VAL A 141 -10.48 7.91 -9.08
N LEU A 142 -10.25 8.66 -8.01
CA LEU A 142 -9.67 8.14 -6.77
C LEU A 142 -10.81 7.98 -5.77
N LEU A 143 -11.05 6.75 -5.33
CA LEU A 143 -12.10 6.41 -4.39
C LEU A 143 -11.60 5.33 -3.44
N ASP A 144 -11.84 5.53 -2.16
CA ASP A 144 -11.54 4.58 -1.10
C ASP A 144 -12.80 4.33 -0.26
N MET A 145 -12.94 3.11 0.26
CA MET A 145 -13.83 2.81 1.37
C MET A 145 -13.02 2.93 2.65
N VAL A 146 -13.37 3.88 3.53
CA VAL A 146 -12.60 4.20 4.74
C VAL A 146 -13.35 3.74 5.98
N GLY A 147 -12.72 2.88 6.79
CA GLY A 147 -13.28 2.43 8.06
C GLY A 147 -13.37 3.57 9.06
N ASN A 148 -14.55 3.82 9.61
CA ASN A 148 -14.82 4.95 10.49
C ASN A 148 -14.08 4.85 11.83
N ALA A 149 -13.98 3.64 12.40
CA ALA A 149 -13.30 3.43 13.68
C ALA A 149 -11.79 3.21 13.52
N THR A 150 -11.41 2.42 12.51
CA THR A 150 -10.01 1.97 12.31
C THR A 150 -9.20 2.90 11.43
N ASN A 151 -9.85 3.78 10.68
CA ASN A 151 -9.26 4.58 9.62
C ASN A 151 -8.42 3.75 8.63
N ILE A 152 -8.85 2.50 8.38
CA ILE A 152 -8.28 1.63 7.34
C ILE A 152 -8.86 2.04 6.00
N SER A 153 -7.99 2.34 5.03
CA SER A 153 -8.35 2.73 3.68
C SER A 153 -8.34 1.53 2.73
N VAL A 154 -9.47 1.24 2.09
CA VAL A 154 -9.58 0.19 1.06
C VAL A 154 -9.80 0.86 -0.30
N PRO A 155 -8.77 0.94 -1.17
CA PRO A 155 -8.90 1.58 -2.48
C PRO A 155 -9.87 0.80 -3.37
N VAL A 156 -10.69 1.52 -4.12
CA VAL A 156 -11.68 0.98 -5.04
C VAL A 156 -11.08 0.88 -6.45
N ASP A 157 -10.78 -0.34 -6.92
CA ASP A 157 -10.25 -0.59 -8.27
C ASP A 157 -11.35 -0.48 -9.34
N LEU A 158 -11.79 0.75 -9.60
CA LEU A 158 -12.85 1.08 -10.55
C LEU A 158 -12.51 0.67 -11.99
N ARG A 159 -13.45 -0.02 -12.64
CA ARG A 159 -13.35 -0.43 -14.05
C ARG A 159 -14.54 0.12 -14.84
N PRO A 160 -14.35 0.52 -16.11
CA PRO A 160 -15.46 0.97 -16.94
C PRO A 160 -16.42 -0.20 -17.20
N ILE A 161 -17.71 0.06 -16.99
CA ILE A 161 -18.77 -0.87 -17.41
C ILE A 161 -18.71 -1.07 -18.93
N ARG A 162 -18.95 -2.30 -19.39
CA ARG A 162 -19.03 -2.60 -20.83
C ARG A 162 -20.34 -2.05 -21.40
N HIS A 163 -20.32 -0.80 -21.83
CA HIS A 163 -21.45 -0.11 -22.45
C HIS A 163 -20.95 0.83 -23.56
N VAL A 164 -21.73 1.03 -24.63
CA VAL A 164 -21.31 1.88 -25.76
C VAL A 164 -21.04 3.32 -25.33
N MET A 165 -21.85 3.86 -24.42
CA MET A 165 -21.67 5.22 -23.89
C MET A 165 -20.35 5.38 -23.12
N ASN A 166 -19.84 4.32 -22.49
CA ASN A 166 -18.53 4.37 -21.81
C ASN A 166 -17.35 4.48 -22.79
N THR A 167 -17.57 4.26 -24.08
CA THR A 167 -16.54 4.40 -25.12
C THR A 167 -16.56 5.78 -25.77
N GLU A 168 -17.63 6.54 -25.56
CA GLU A 168 -17.85 7.85 -26.18
C GLU A 168 -17.43 8.97 -25.22
N ARG A 169 -16.42 9.75 -25.60
CA ARG A 169 -15.84 10.82 -24.78
C ARG A 169 -16.85 11.81 -24.19
N SER A 170 -17.90 12.15 -24.93
CA SER A 170 -18.88 13.16 -24.54
C SER A 170 -20.14 12.58 -23.88
N SER A 171 -20.08 11.33 -23.46
CA SER A 171 -21.21 10.60 -22.87
C SER A 171 -21.02 10.45 -21.36
N VAL A 172 -22.04 9.93 -20.67
CA VAL A 172 -21.86 9.52 -19.27
C VAL A 172 -20.89 8.35 -19.22
N HIS A 173 -19.93 8.42 -18.31
CA HIS A 173 -19.09 7.28 -17.96
C HIS A 173 -19.50 6.69 -16.61
N ILE A 174 -19.65 5.37 -16.55
CA ILE A 174 -19.94 4.65 -15.32
C ILE A 174 -18.84 3.63 -15.05
N TYR A 175 -18.25 3.74 -13.87
CA TYR A 175 -17.22 2.85 -13.37
C TYR A 175 -17.75 2.04 -12.21
N GLU A 176 -17.36 0.76 -12.12
CA GLU A 176 -17.77 -0.10 -11.01
C GLU A 176 -16.63 -0.99 -10.52
N ALA A 177 -16.73 -1.41 -9.27
CA ALA A 177 -15.82 -2.35 -8.64
C ALA A 177 -16.52 -3.18 -7.56
N ASP A 178 -16.15 -4.45 -7.46
CA ASP A 178 -16.46 -5.29 -6.31
C ASP A 178 -15.38 -5.05 -5.23
N VAL A 179 -15.76 -4.41 -4.12
CA VAL A 179 -14.84 -4.04 -3.04
C VAL A 179 -14.97 -5.04 -1.90
N VAL A 180 -13.88 -5.72 -1.56
CA VAL A 180 -13.84 -6.68 -0.44
C VAL A 180 -13.45 -5.94 0.85
N LEU A 181 -14.34 -5.96 1.85
CA LEU A 181 -14.10 -5.34 3.15
C LEU A 181 -13.64 -6.40 4.15
N ARG A 182 -12.37 -6.35 4.56
CA ARG A 182 -11.71 -7.43 5.32
C ARG A 182 -11.60 -7.16 6.81
N ASP A 183 -11.79 -5.93 7.26
CA ASP A 183 -11.84 -5.60 8.68
C ASP A 183 -13.27 -5.28 9.08
N ALA A 184 -13.63 -5.57 10.33
CA ALA A 184 -14.93 -5.20 10.84
C ALA A 184 -14.94 -3.69 11.14
N ASP A 185 -15.78 -2.94 10.43
CA ASP A 185 -15.94 -1.49 10.59
C ASP A 185 -17.20 -1.01 9.86
N VAL A 186 -17.54 0.27 10.05
CA VAL A 186 -18.47 1.00 9.19
C VAL A 186 -17.65 1.76 8.16
N TYR A 187 -17.72 1.34 6.90
CA TYR A 187 -16.96 1.95 5.82
C TYR A 187 -17.75 3.06 5.13
N ILE A 188 -17.12 4.22 5.01
CA ILE A 188 -17.67 5.41 4.34
C ILE A 188 -16.85 5.64 3.07
N PRO A 189 -17.48 5.78 1.90
CA PRO A 189 -16.75 6.12 0.67
C PRO A 189 -16.18 7.54 0.77
N GLN A 190 -14.94 7.71 0.33
CA GLN A 190 -14.27 9.01 0.22
C GLN A 190 -13.51 9.06 -1.09
N GLY A 191 -13.73 10.09 -1.90
CA GLY A 191 -13.09 10.15 -3.21
C GLY A 191 -13.23 11.46 -3.95
N ILE A 192 -12.42 11.58 -5.00
CA ILE A 192 -12.30 12.73 -5.88
C ILE A 192 -12.22 12.26 -7.33
N LEU A 193 -12.72 13.10 -8.24
CA LEU A 193 -12.51 13.00 -9.67
C LEU A 193 -11.25 13.80 -10.01
N GLU A 194 -10.14 13.12 -10.27
CA GLU A 194 -8.82 13.72 -10.47
C GLU A 194 -8.68 14.37 -11.85
N TYR A 195 -9.08 13.64 -12.89
CA TYR A 195 -8.94 14.05 -14.29
C TYR A 195 -10.13 13.54 -15.08
N ARG A 196 -10.50 14.27 -16.13
CA ARG A 196 -11.61 13.91 -17.02
C ARG A 196 -11.12 13.69 -18.44
N ASP A 197 -11.91 13.05 -19.28
CA ASP A 197 -11.68 13.04 -20.73
C ASP A 197 -10.26 12.62 -21.17
N ALA A 198 -9.66 11.67 -20.44
CA ALA A 198 -8.30 11.17 -20.55
C ALA A 198 -7.16 12.20 -20.30
N GLU A 199 -7.44 13.33 -19.66
CA GLU A 199 -6.45 14.34 -19.23
C GLU A 199 -5.37 13.74 -18.30
N TRP A 200 -5.65 12.59 -17.66
CA TRP A 200 -4.65 11.85 -16.89
C TRP A 200 -3.52 11.25 -17.74
N ASN A 201 -3.70 11.19 -19.07
CA ASN A 201 -2.81 10.55 -20.00
C ASN A 201 -2.17 11.52 -21.02
N PRO A 202 -1.39 12.52 -20.59
CA PRO A 202 -0.68 13.38 -21.52
C PRO A 202 0.45 12.58 -22.20
N GLU A 203 0.32 12.32 -23.50
CA GLU A 203 1.38 11.71 -24.30
C GLU A 203 2.40 12.74 -24.82
N MET A 204 2.14 14.04 -24.61
CA MET A 204 3.05 15.15 -24.91
C MET A 204 3.05 16.14 -23.74
N ARG A 205 4.19 16.77 -23.46
CA ARG A 205 4.36 17.67 -22.29
C ARG A 205 3.54 18.94 -22.41
N GLU A 206 3.36 19.43 -23.64
CA GLU A 206 2.56 20.60 -23.96
C GLU A 206 1.06 20.38 -23.67
N LEU A 207 0.65 19.13 -23.47
CA LEU A 207 -0.71 18.73 -23.12
C LEU A 207 -0.85 18.46 -21.61
N LEU A 208 0.01 18.99 -20.75
CA LEU A 208 -0.18 18.84 -19.31
C LEU A 208 -1.32 19.73 -18.83
N VAL A 209 -2.28 19.12 -18.13
CA VAL A 209 -3.39 19.83 -17.49
C VAL A 209 -3.05 20.08 -16.02
N PRO A 210 -3.31 21.29 -15.49
CA PRO A 210 -3.21 21.55 -14.06
C PRO A 210 -4.06 20.57 -13.25
N TYR A 211 -3.54 20.11 -12.13
CA TYR A 211 -4.29 19.25 -11.22
C TYR A 211 -5.37 20.08 -10.51
N ALA A 212 -6.63 19.84 -10.89
CA ALA A 212 -7.80 20.54 -10.37
C ALA A 212 -8.93 19.52 -10.09
N PRO A 213 -8.79 18.69 -9.04
CA PRO A 213 -9.74 17.63 -8.76
C PRO A 213 -11.11 18.20 -8.34
N ALA A 214 -12.17 17.45 -8.62
CA ALA A 214 -13.52 17.75 -8.13
C ALA A 214 -13.94 16.72 -7.08
N ASN A 215 -14.61 17.16 -6.02
CA ASN A 215 -15.19 16.25 -5.04
C ASN A 215 -16.31 15.42 -5.68
N LEU A 216 -16.34 14.12 -5.36
CA LEU A 216 -17.49 13.28 -5.69
C LEU A 216 -18.66 13.65 -4.75
N THR A 217 -19.88 13.68 -5.29
CA THR A 217 -21.08 13.77 -4.46
C THR A 217 -21.34 12.41 -3.82
N ILE A 218 -21.38 12.39 -2.50
CA ILE A 218 -21.58 11.21 -1.68
C ILE A 218 -22.75 11.51 -0.75
N ASP A 219 -23.76 10.64 -0.73
CA ASP A 219 -24.90 10.80 0.17
C ASP A 219 -24.44 10.62 1.63
N ASP A 220 -24.88 11.50 2.53
CA ASP A 220 -24.44 11.53 3.94
C ASP A 220 -24.74 10.22 4.69
N GLY A 221 -25.75 9.46 4.22
CA GLY A 221 -26.11 8.15 4.76
C GLY A 221 -25.42 6.96 4.10
N LEU A 222 -24.54 7.19 3.10
CA LEU A 222 -23.92 6.13 2.34
C LEU A 222 -22.78 5.48 3.13
N ALA A 223 -23.09 4.40 3.82
CA ALA A 223 -22.12 3.60 4.56
C ALA A 223 -22.36 2.10 4.34
N VAL A 224 -21.31 1.31 4.48
CA VAL A 224 -21.36 -0.17 4.41
C VAL A 224 -20.79 -0.73 5.70
N GLU A 225 -21.62 -1.42 6.46
CA GLU A 225 -21.19 -2.10 7.69
C GLU A 225 -20.61 -3.47 7.35
N ALA A 226 -19.35 -3.71 7.69
CA ALA A 226 -18.71 -5.02 7.65
C ALA A 226 -18.76 -5.63 9.05
N VAL A 227 -19.59 -6.65 9.24
CA VAL A 227 -19.83 -7.30 10.54
C VAL A 227 -19.05 -8.61 10.65
N GLU A 228 -18.54 -8.91 11.84
CA GLU A 228 -18.04 -10.25 12.13
C GLU A 228 -19.19 -11.26 12.07
N ALA A 229 -18.91 -12.47 11.59
CA ALA A 229 -19.94 -13.48 11.44
C ALA A 229 -20.50 -13.91 12.81
N ALA A 230 -21.83 -13.79 12.98
CA ALA A 230 -22.51 -14.11 14.23
C ALA A 230 -22.47 -15.62 14.59
N ASP A 231 -22.12 -16.49 13.64
CA ASP A 231 -22.04 -17.93 13.82
C ASP A 231 -20.75 -18.40 14.51
N GLY A 232 -19.89 -17.48 14.94
CA GLY A 232 -18.62 -17.78 15.59
C GLY A 232 -17.55 -18.27 14.61
N GLY A 233 -17.77 -18.14 13.30
CA GLY A 233 -16.71 -18.27 12.31
C GLY A 233 -15.64 -17.23 12.59
N GLU A 234 -14.45 -17.68 13.01
CA GLU A 234 -13.35 -16.77 13.32
C GLU A 234 -12.99 -15.96 12.07
N ASN A 235 -13.03 -14.62 12.18
CA ASN A 235 -12.60 -13.72 11.12
C ASN A 235 -11.11 -14.00 10.78
N PRO A 236 -10.79 -14.52 9.57
CA PRO A 236 -9.41 -14.87 9.22
C PRO A 236 -8.51 -13.64 9.07
N TYR A 237 -9.10 -12.45 8.96
CA TYR A 237 -8.39 -11.19 8.80
C TYR A 237 -8.22 -10.43 10.13
N SER A 238 -8.76 -10.95 11.23
CA SER A 238 -8.73 -10.26 12.53
C SER A 238 -7.31 -9.91 12.97
N LEU A 239 -7.12 -8.69 13.47
CA LEU A 239 -5.81 -8.22 13.96
C LEU A 239 -5.27 -9.09 15.09
N SER A 240 -6.14 -9.60 15.97
CA SER A 240 -5.73 -10.46 17.09
C SER A 240 -5.09 -11.77 16.64
N ARG A 241 -5.37 -12.20 15.40
CA ARG A 241 -4.85 -13.43 14.80
C ARG A 241 -3.71 -13.20 13.82
N HIS A 242 -3.32 -11.94 13.56
CA HIS A 242 -2.30 -11.65 12.56
C HIS A 242 -1.00 -12.41 12.82
N MET A 243 -0.63 -12.61 14.09
CA MET A 243 0.57 -13.36 14.47
C MET A 243 0.49 -14.88 14.27
N GLU A 244 -0.71 -15.43 14.03
CA GLU A 244 -0.95 -16.83 13.68
C GLU A 244 -0.72 -17.11 12.18
N LEU A 245 -0.72 -16.06 11.36
CA LEU A 245 -0.52 -16.18 9.92
C LEU A 245 0.86 -16.76 9.58
N PRO A 246 1.01 -17.48 8.45
CA PRO A 246 2.31 -17.93 7.97
C PRO A 246 3.21 -16.73 7.62
N LEU A 247 4.52 -16.94 7.58
CA LEU A 247 5.46 -15.92 7.13
C LEU A 247 5.25 -15.61 5.65
N CYS A 248 5.34 -14.33 5.27
CA CYS A 248 5.20 -13.94 3.87
C CYS A 248 6.34 -14.50 3.00
N THR A 249 5.99 -15.21 1.94
CA THR A 249 6.91 -15.73 0.92
C THR A 249 6.67 -15.11 -0.46
N GLU A 250 5.79 -14.11 -0.54
CA GLU A 250 5.45 -13.37 -1.76
C GLU A 250 5.97 -11.93 -1.68
N SER A 251 6.32 -11.36 -2.83
CA SER A 251 6.84 -9.99 -2.96
C SER A 251 5.76 -8.91 -3.09
N SER A 252 4.49 -9.30 -3.24
CA SER A 252 3.35 -8.41 -3.36
C SER A 252 2.18 -8.85 -2.47
N PRO A 253 2.40 -9.05 -1.16
CA PRO A 253 1.33 -9.51 -0.29
C PRO A 253 0.32 -8.37 -0.09
N GLU A 254 -0.96 -8.64 -0.36
CA GLU A 254 -2.04 -7.68 -0.11
C GLU A 254 -2.17 -7.40 1.39
N GLY A 255 -2.30 -6.13 1.77
CA GLY A 255 -2.32 -5.71 3.17
C GLY A 255 -3.03 -4.40 3.43
N ARG A 256 -2.82 -3.86 4.64
CA ARG A 256 -3.44 -2.63 5.14
C ARG A 256 -2.51 -1.86 6.06
N TRP A 257 -2.77 -0.56 6.20
CA TRP A 257 -2.09 0.30 7.16
C TRP A 257 -2.90 0.45 8.44
N VAL A 258 -2.33 0.01 9.55
CA VAL A 258 -2.98 0.00 10.87
C VAL A 258 -2.19 0.90 11.81
N SER A 259 -2.89 1.65 12.67
CA SER A 259 -2.23 2.42 13.72
C SER A 259 -1.41 1.49 14.61
N ILE A 260 -0.20 1.90 14.97
CA ILE A 260 0.64 1.15 15.92
C ILE A 260 -0.03 1.02 17.29
N ASP A 261 -0.86 2.00 17.66
CA ASP A 261 -1.59 2.04 18.92
C ASP A 261 -2.77 1.05 18.98
N ASP A 262 -3.24 0.57 17.81
CA ASP A 262 -4.36 -0.36 17.70
C ASP A 262 -3.89 -1.83 17.63
N LEU A 263 -2.59 -2.10 17.71
CA LEU A 263 -2.05 -3.46 17.60
C LEU A 263 -2.35 -4.28 18.87
N PRO A 264 -2.96 -5.47 18.75
CA PRO A 264 -3.22 -6.35 19.89
C PRO A 264 -2.00 -7.21 20.29
N PHE A 265 -0.82 -6.89 19.78
CA PHE A 265 0.44 -7.62 20.00
C PHE A 265 1.62 -6.64 20.06
N ASP A 266 2.80 -7.13 20.46
CA ASP A 266 4.00 -6.30 20.61
C ASP A 266 4.41 -5.65 19.28
N PRO A 267 4.43 -4.30 19.17
CA PRO A 267 4.84 -3.61 17.96
C PRO A 267 6.28 -3.90 17.52
N SER A 268 7.13 -4.45 18.40
CA SER A 268 8.50 -4.85 18.04
C SER A 268 8.55 -5.97 16.99
N TRP A 269 7.45 -6.72 16.83
CA TRP A 269 7.34 -7.86 15.91
C TRP A 269 7.06 -7.48 14.46
N VAL A 270 6.62 -6.25 14.20
CA VAL A 270 6.26 -5.74 12.88
C VAL A 270 7.31 -4.74 12.36
N PRO A 271 7.29 -4.38 11.06
CA PRO A 271 8.11 -3.28 10.53
C PRO A 271 7.96 -1.98 11.34
N LEU A 272 8.98 -1.12 11.26
CA LEU A 272 8.89 0.22 11.85
C LEU A 272 7.71 0.99 11.23
N PRO A 273 7.01 1.82 12.03
CA PRO A 273 5.89 2.60 11.53
C PRO A 273 6.35 3.67 10.53
N ASP A 274 5.42 4.12 9.69
CA ASP A 274 5.58 5.30 8.88
C ASP A 274 5.52 6.59 9.72
N ASN A 275 5.62 7.74 9.05
CA ASN A 275 5.57 9.05 9.70
C ASN A 275 4.19 9.43 10.25
N ASN A 276 3.16 8.58 10.10
CA ASN A 276 1.84 8.73 10.71
C ASN A 276 1.60 7.70 11.82
N GLY A 277 2.65 7.01 12.29
CA GLY A 277 2.53 6.00 13.33
C GLY A 277 1.82 4.73 12.85
N ARG A 278 1.82 4.44 11.54
CA ARG A 278 1.14 3.28 10.98
C ARG A 278 2.09 2.21 10.50
N VAL A 279 1.69 0.95 10.64
CA VAL A 279 2.43 -0.22 10.15
C VAL A 279 1.66 -0.91 9.03
N TRP A 280 2.40 -1.51 8.09
CA TRP A 280 1.82 -2.32 7.02
C TRP A 280 1.68 -3.78 7.45
N LEU A 281 0.44 -4.28 7.45
CA LEU A 281 0.10 -5.66 7.81
C LEU A 281 -0.60 -6.38 6.65
N PRO A 282 0.02 -7.42 6.06
CA PRO A 282 -0.65 -8.23 5.06
C PRO A 282 -1.82 -9.05 5.63
N TYR A 283 -2.81 -9.34 4.79
CA TYR A 283 -4.01 -10.09 5.19
C TYR A 283 -3.80 -11.60 5.23
N ALA A 284 -2.92 -12.14 4.38
CA ALA A 284 -2.76 -13.59 4.19
C ALA A 284 -1.48 -14.15 4.82
N CYS A 285 -0.58 -13.28 5.26
CA CYS A 285 0.71 -13.64 5.85
C CYS A 285 1.16 -12.56 6.81
N ARG A 286 2.11 -12.89 7.69
CA ARG A 286 2.77 -11.91 8.56
C ARG A 286 4.19 -11.64 8.09
N LEU A 287 4.57 -10.36 8.14
CA LEU A 287 5.95 -9.97 7.91
C LEU A 287 6.77 -10.28 9.16
N LYS A 288 7.90 -10.96 8.98
CA LYS A 288 8.93 -11.06 9.99
C LYS A 288 9.82 -9.83 9.87
N ARG A 289 10.04 -9.12 10.97
CA ARG A 289 11.00 -8.00 10.99
C ARG A 289 12.42 -8.51 10.74
N TYR A 290 13.01 -8.12 9.62
CA TYR A 290 14.40 -8.41 9.30
C TYR A 290 15.25 -7.18 9.64
N SER A 291 16.26 -7.35 10.50
CA SER A 291 17.31 -6.34 10.58
C SER A 291 18.13 -6.35 9.28
N TYR A 292 18.72 -5.21 8.94
CA TYR A 292 19.58 -5.10 7.76
C TYR A 292 20.79 -6.04 7.84
N GLU A 293 21.36 -6.26 9.03
CA GLU A 293 22.44 -7.22 9.20
C GLU A 293 21.98 -8.64 8.86
N ARG A 294 20.80 -9.03 9.35
CA ARG A 294 20.23 -10.34 9.06
C ARG A 294 19.89 -10.51 7.59
N PHE A 295 19.37 -9.47 6.94
CA PHE A 295 19.13 -9.49 5.50
C PHE A 295 20.44 -9.64 4.71
N ALA A 296 21.50 -8.91 5.07
CA ALA A 296 22.81 -9.05 4.44
C ALA A 296 23.39 -10.48 4.56
N HIS A 297 23.20 -11.14 5.71
CA HIS A 297 23.54 -12.57 5.85
C HIS A 297 22.76 -13.47 4.89
N CYS A 298 21.45 -13.24 4.78
CA CYS A 298 20.59 -13.96 3.83
C CYS A 298 21.02 -13.72 2.37
N LEU A 299 21.34 -12.48 1.99
CA LEU A 299 21.84 -12.18 0.65
C LEU A 299 23.10 -12.97 0.34
N ARG A 300 24.09 -12.98 1.24
CA ARG A 300 25.33 -13.74 1.04
C ARG A 300 25.07 -15.22 0.79
N GLU A 301 24.12 -15.81 1.51
CA GLU A 301 23.85 -17.24 1.48
C GLU A 301 22.97 -17.66 0.29
N ARG A 302 21.95 -16.88 -0.05
CA ARG A 302 20.96 -17.23 -1.08
C ARG A 302 21.18 -16.51 -2.41
N TYR A 303 21.71 -15.29 -2.39
CA TYR A 303 21.85 -14.40 -3.54
C TYR A 303 23.24 -13.72 -3.57
N PRO A 304 24.33 -14.50 -3.66
CA PRO A 304 25.68 -13.95 -3.61
C PRO A 304 25.94 -12.93 -4.73
N VAL A 305 25.23 -13.03 -5.87
CA VAL A 305 25.26 -12.00 -6.93
C VAL A 305 23.82 -11.58 -7.26
N LEU A 306 23.57 -10.26 -7.19
CA LEU A 306 22.30 -9.63 -7.51
C LEU A 306 22.51 -8.55 -8.55
N HIS A 307 21.61 -8.45 -9.51
CA HIS A 307 21.58 -7.34 -10.46
C HIS A 307 20.36 -6.46 -10.18
N LEU A 308 20.57 -5.16 -9.97
CA LEU A 308 19.52 -4.19 -9.72
C LEU A 308 19.52 -3.15 -10.83
N PHE A 309 18.44 -3.06 -11.57
CA PHE A 309 18.24 -2.04 -12.58
C PHE A 309 17.11 -1.14 -12.13
N GLY A 310 17.41 0.12 -11.83
CA GLY A 310 16.41 0.91 -11.11
C GLY A 310 16.60 2.40 -11.08
N ASP A 311 15.50 3.05 -10.73
CA ASP A 311 15.37 4.49 -10.63
C ASP A 311 15.90 5.06 -9.29
N SER A 312 15.50 6.30 -9.01
CA SER A 312 15.80 6.99 -7.77
C SER A 312 15.27 6.29 -6.50
N ASN A 313 14.17 5.54 -6.56
CA ASN A 313 13.66 4.83 -5.38
C ASN A 313 14.51 3.58 -5.08
N ILE A 314 15.04 2.89 -6.10
CA ILE A 314 16.07 1.86 -5.91
C ILE A 314 17.34 2.46 -5.29
N ARG A 315 17.77 3.66 -5.72
CA ARG A 315 18.87 4.37 -5.03
C ARG A 315 18.58 4.57 -3.54
N ARG A 316 17.37 4.98 -3.16
CA ARG A 316 16.97 5.20 -1.76
C ARG A 316 16.92 3.91 -0.95
N MET A 317 16.43 2.81 -1.55
CA MET A 317 16.59 1.45 -0.98
C MET A 317 18.07 1.15 -0.71
N MET A 318 18.95 1.41 -1.69
CA MET A 318 20.38 1.15 -1.56
C MET A 318 21.05 2.02 -0.50
N LYS A 319 20.61 3.28 -0.29
CA LYS A 319 21.09 4.10 0.83
C LYS A 319 20.78 3.46 2.18
N LYS A 320 19.56 2.91 2.37
CA LYS A 320 19.24 2.16 3.59
C LYS A 320 20.07 0.88 3.70
N LEU A 321 20.13 0.07 2.65
CA LEU A 321 20.86 -1.21 2.68
C LEU A 321 22.34 -1.03 3.00
N THR A 322 23.00 -0.08 2.32
CA THR A 322 24.44 0.18 2.49
C THR A 322 24.80 0.79 3.85
N THR A 323 23.84 1.38 4.55
CA THR A 323 24.02 1.95 5.90
C THR A 323 23.39 1.11 7.01
N LEU A 324 22.96 -0.12 6.69
CA LEU A 324 22.27 -1.01 7.63
C LEU A 324 21.04 -0.36 8.29
N GLY A 325 20.29 0.42 7.51
CA GLY A 325 19.09 1.11 7.94
C GLY A 325 19.32 2.48 8.60
N GLN A 326 20.58 2.91 8.77
CA GLN A 326 20.88 4.17 9.46
C GLN A 326 20.48 5.43 8.66
N TRP A 327 20.46 5.37 7.33
CA TRP A 327 20.02 6.50 6.50
C TRP A 327 18.56 6.86 6.80
N CYS A 328 18.34 8.10 7.25
CA CYS A 328 17.04 8.65 7.63
C CYS A 328 16.31 7.84 8.72
N SER A 329 17.04 7.48 9.79
CA SER A 329 16.54 6.64 10.88
C SER A 329 16.05 7.42 12.10
N THR A 330 16.50 8.67 12.27
CA THR A 330 16.08 9.54 13.37
C THR A 330 14.93 10.45 12.96
N PRO A 331 14.03 10.85 13.89
CA PRO A 331 12.95 11.79 13.58
C PRO A 331 13.44 13.11 12.96
N GLU A 332 14.57 13.63 13.44
CA GLU A 332 15.15 14.87 12.93
C GLU A 332 15.62 14.73 11.47
N GLN A 333 16.23 13.59 11.13
CA GLN A 333 16.62 13.30 9.75
C GLN A 333 15.41 13.08 8.85
N GLN A 334 14.39 12.36 9.33
CA GLN A 334 13.16 12.08 8.58
C GLN A 334 12.43 13.36 8.16
N ALA A 335 12.52 14.43 8.95
CA ALA A 335 11.98 15.74 8.60
C ALA A 335 12.78 16.50 7.52
N THR A 336 13.99 16.05 7.16
CA THR A 336 14.79 16.71 6.12
C THR A 336 14.24 16.48 4.73
N LYS A 337 14.46 17.45 3.83
CA LYS A 337 14.02 17.36 2.43
C LYS A 337 14.53 16.11 1.70
N ALA A 338 15.74 15.65 2.01
CA ALA A 338 16.34 14.46 1.39
C ALA A 338 15.62 13.17 1.80
N CYS A 339 15.31 13.03 3.09
CA CYS A 339 14.58 11.87 3.62
C CYS A 339 13.09 11.91 3.24
N PHE A 340 12.51 13.10 3.19
CA PHE A 340 11.14 13.31 2.77
C PHE A 340 10.94 13.02 1.27
N CYS A 341 11.80 13.55 0.40
CA CYS A 341 11.61 13.47 -1.04
C CYS A 341 12.90 13.58 -1.87
N GLU A 342 13.61 14.70 -1.80
CA GLU A 342 14.62 15.06 -2.81
C GLU A 342 16.04 14.76 -2.35
N ASP A 343 16.52 13.55 -2.65
CA ASP A 343 17.83 13.05 -2.24
C ASP A 343 18.87 13.03 -3.38
N HIS A 344 18.53 13.57 -4.55
CA HIS A 344 19.36 13.48 -5.75
C HIS A 344 20.63 14.34 -5.69
N GLU A 345 20.61 15.43 -4.91
CA GLU A 345 21.77 16.29 -4.65
C GLU A 345 22.50 15.92 -3.34
N GLU A 346 21.97 14.93 -2.60
CA GLU A 346 22.55 14.50 -1.33
C GLU A 346 23.91 13.84 -1.59
N LYS A 347 24.97 14.43 -1.03
CA LYS A 347 26.27 13.75 -0.95
C LYS A 347 26.13 12.55 -0.04
N PHE A 348 26.44 11.37 -0.56
CA PHE A 348 26.37 10.13 0.19
C PHE A 348 27.75 9.49 0.25
N ASP A 349 28.19 9.12 1.45
CA ASP A 349 29.56 8.67 1.71
C ASP A 349 29.83 7.24 1.24
N ARG A 350 28.79 6.39 1.17
CA ARG A 350 28.94 4.97 0.78
C ARG A 350 29.12 4.76 -0.72
N PHE A 351 28.57 5.63 -1.55
CA PHE A 351 28.65 5.54 -3.00
C PHE A 351 28.34 6.86 -3.71
N ASN A 352 28.83 6.99 -4.94
CA ASN A 352 28.49 8.11 -5.80
C ASN A 352 27.05 7.95 -6.33
N VAL A 353 26.12 8.79 -5.86
CA VAL A 353 24.70 8.79 -6.28
C VAL A 353 24.50 9.09 -7.78
N ASP A 354 25.50 9.69 -8.42
CA ASP A 354 25.52 10.00 -9.84
C ASP A 354 26.13 8.92 -10.72
N ALA A 355 26.79 7.93 -10.12
CA ALA A 355 27.33 6.82 -10.88
C ALA A 355 26.21 5.98 -11.49
N ARG A 356 26.37 5.64 -12.77
CA ARG A 356 25.40 4.82 -13.51
C ARG A 356 25.54 3.35 -13.19
N ASP A 357 26.77 2.86 -13.18
CA ASP A 357 27.13 1.50 -12.80
C ASP A 357 27.81 1.54 -11.44
N ILE A 358 27.27 0.79 -10.49
CA ILE A 358 27.81 0.71 -9.14
C ILE A 358 27.89 -0.75 -8.74
N PHE A 359 29.04 -1.14 -8.18
CA PHE A 359 29.22 -2.44 -7.56
C PHE A 359 29.30 -2.25 -6.06
N PHE A 360 28.39 -2.89 -5.33
CA PHE A 360 28.40 -2.92 -3.88
C PHE A 360 28.84 -4.30 -3.41
N ASP A 361 29.76 -4.34 -2.46
CA ASP A 361 29.97 -5.53 -1.64
C ASP A 361 29.28 -5.28 -0.29
N ILE A 362 28.20 -6.02 -0.03
CA ILE A 362 27.39 -5.89 1.17
C ILE A 362 27.94 -6.81 2.26
N ASP A 363 28.37 -6.19 3.35
CA ASP A 363 28.83 -6.81 4.58
C ASP A 363 27.77 -6.69 5.68
N ALA A 364 27.53 -7.78 6.41
CA ALA A 364 26.48 -7.81 7.43
C ALA A 364 26.73 -6.92 8.65
N ARG A 365 27.97 -6.46 8.88
CA ARG A 365 28.34 -5.63 10.03
C ARG A 365 28.68 -4.20 9.65
N ALA A 366 29.31 -4.01 8.48
CA ALA A 366 29.76 -2.70 8.02
C ALA A 366 28.81 -2.04 7.00
N GLY A 367 27.81 -2.78 6.52
CA GLY A 367 26.95 -2.36 5.43
C GLY A 367 27.63 -2.52 4.08
N GLY A 368 27.29 -1.65 3.14
CA GLY A 368 27.78 -1.71 1.77
C GLY A 368 28.69 -0.54 1.43
N TRP A 369 29.67 -0.80 0.56
CA TRP A 369 30.54 0.22 -0.01
C TRP A 369 30.67 0.01 -1.52
N MET A 370 30.65 1.12 -2.26
CA MET A 370 31.01 1.12 -3.67
C MET A 370 32.45 0.64 -3.86
N GLN A 371 32.65 -0.31 -4.75
CA GLN A 371 33.99 -0.78 -5.11
C GLN A 371 34.67 0.20 -6.07
N THR A 372 35.82 0.75 -5.66
CA THR A 372 36.58 1.76 -6.41
C THR A 372 37.94 1.26 -6.91
N ARG A 373 38.39 0.09 -6.45
CA ARG A 373 39.66 -0.54 -6.84
C ARG A 373 39.42 -1.59 -7.93
N SER A 374 40.47 -2.24 -8.42
CA SER A 374 40.31 -3.41 -9.30
C SER A 374 39.77 -4.60 -8.49
N PHE A 375 38.71 -5.26 -8.98
CA PHE A 375 38.11 -6.44 -8.37
C PHE A 375 37.52 -7.38 -9.45
N ASP A 376 37.27 -8.63 -9.09
CA ASP A 376 36.65 -9.62 -9.99
C ASP A 376 35.16 -9.33 -10.15
N LEU A 377 34.73 -8.70 -11.24
CA LEU A 377 33.32 -8.35 -11.50
C LEU A 377 32.35 -9.54 -11.44
N THR A 378 32.83 -10.77 -11.62
CA THR A 378 31.99 -11.95 -11.82
C THR A 378 31.62 -12.67 -10.54
N ARG A 379 32.36 -12.45 -9.45
CA ARG A 379 32.20 -13.19 -8.19
C ARG A 379 32.19 -12.25 -6.99
N ALA A 380 31.24 -12.47 -6.09
CA ALA A 380 31.25 -11.83 -4.79
C ALA A 380 32.41 -12.36 -3.91
N PRO A 381 32.97 -11.55 -3.01
CA PRO A 381 33.85 -12.04 -1.95
C PRO A 381 33.13 -13.09 -1.09
N GLN A 382 33.87 -14.06 -0.56
CA GLN A 382 33.30 -15.24 0.13
C GLN A 382 32.38 -14.87 1.32
N ASP A 383 32.65 -13.75 1.99
CA ASP A 383 31.95 -13.28 3.18
C ASP A 383 30.88 -12.23 2.89
N LYS A 384 30.63 -11.90 1.60
CA LYS A 384 29.77 -10.79 1.19
C LYS A 384 28.80 -11.19 0.08
N ALA A 385 27.74 -10.41 -0.07
CA ALA A 385 26.94 -10.41 -1.28
C ALA A 385 27.41 -9.29 -2.21
N ARG A 386 27.41 -9.52 -3.51
CA ARG A 386 27.66 -8.48 -4.51
C ARG A 386 26.38 -8.04 -5.17
N ILE A 387 26.19 -6.74 -5.22
CA ILE A 387 25.09 -6.10 -5.96
C ILE A 387 25.70 -5.27 -7.09
N TYR A 388 25.43 -5.65 -8.33
CA TYR A 388 25.61 -4.77 -9.48
C TYR A 388 24.35 -3.93 -9.63
N MET A 389 24.46 -2.62 -9.52
CA MET A 389 23.36 -1.68 -9.72
C MET A 389 23.60 -0.84 -10.97
N ARG A 390 22.63 -0.82 -11.88
CA ARG A 390 22.52 0.16 -12.97
C ARG A 390 21.42 1.15 -12.62
N ARG A 391 21.77 2.43 -12.53
CA ARG A 391 20.77 3.51 -12.44
C ARG A 391 20.11 3.70 -13.80
N TRP A 392 18.79 3.56 -13.85
CA TRP A 392 17.97 3.85 -15.01
C TRP A 392 17.26 5.19 -14.85
N ASP A 393 17.48 6.06 -15.82
CA ASP A 393 16.76 7.32 -15.98
C ASP A 393 15.58 7.13 -16.99
N GLY A 394 14.99 5.92 -17.00
CA GLY A 394 14.01 5.42 -17.96
C GLY A 394 14.61 4.78 -19.22
N LEU A 395 13.87 3.92 -19.92
CA LEU A 395 14.32 3.28 -21.16
C LEU A 395 14.38 4.26 -22.34
N THR A 396 13.58 5.32 -22.27
CA THR A 396 13.33 6.21 -23.42
C THR A 396 14.01 7.57 -23.30
N ARG A 397 14.41 7.97 -22.08
CA ARG A 397 15.07 9.26 -21.80
C ARG A 397 16.52 9.12 -21.32
N SER A 398 17.06 7.90 -21.30
CA SER A 398 18.39 7.70 -20.74
C SER A 398 19.46 8.49 -21.48
N ARG A 399 20.24 9.30 -20.74
CA ARG A 399 21.37 10.07 -21.28
C ARG A 399 22.51 9.21 -21.83
N ALA A 400 22.48 7.91 -21.55
CA ALA A 400 23.33 6.90 -22.18
C ALA A 400 22.50 5.66 -22.48
N PRO A 401 22.91 4.80 -23.41
CA PRO A 401 22.14 3.61 -23.74
C PRO A 401 21.90 2.79 -22.47
N TRP A 402 20.64 2.61 -22.10
CA TRP A 402 20.25 1.70 -21.02
C TRP A 402 20.66 0.25 -21.37
N SER A 403 20.79 -0.05 -22.67
CA SER A 403 21.18 -1.33 -23.26
C SER A 403 22.67 -1.66 -23.14
N GLU A 404 23.53 -0.68 -22.85
CA GLU A 404 24.99 -0.85 -22.86
C GLU A 404 25.49 -2.04 -22.01
N PRO A 405 25.00 -2.27 -20.77
CA PRO A 405 25.39 -3.45 -19.99
C PRO A 405 25.05 -4.79 -20.67
N PHE A 406 23.92 -4.85 -21.39
CA PHE A 406 23.45 -6.05 -22.07
C PHE A 406 24.23 -6.30 -23.36
N GLU A 407 24.52 -5.25 -24.12
CA GLU A 407 25.36 -5.31 -25.33
C GLU A 407 26.77 -5.81 -25.02
N LYS A 408 27.29 -5.49 -23.83
CA LYS A 408 28.59 -5.98 -23.32
C LYS A 408 28.51 -7.39 -22.72
N ASN A 409 27.40 -8.10 -22.90
CA ASN A 409 27.04 -9.33 -22.20
C ASN A 409 26.95 -9.11 -20.68
N ILE A 410 25.71 -9.01 -20.18
CA ILE A 410 25.42 -8.71 -18.77
C ILE A 410 26.08 -9.70 -17.79
N THR A 411 26.36 -10.93 -18.23
CA THR A 411 27.03 -11.96 -17.41
C THR A 411 28.50 -11.65 -17.12
N THR A 412 29.10 -10.65 -17.77
CA THR A 412 30.42 -10.12 -17.40
C THR A 412 30.43 -9.51 -15.99
N PHE A 413 29.27 -9.17 -15.45
CA PHE A 413 29.06 -8.73 -14.07
C PHE A 413 28.60 -9.86 -13.14
N GLY A 414 28.92 -11.10 -13.51
CA GLY A 414 28.51 -12.31 -12.80
C GLY A 414 27.16 -12.82 -13.24
N ARG A 415 26.84 -14.06 -12.84
CA ARG A 415 25.53 -14.68 -13.06
C ARG A 415 24.68 -14.46 -11.81
N PRO A 416 23.66 -13.59 -11.87
CA PRO A 416 22.83 -13.34 -10.70
C PRO A 416 21.82 -14.47 -10.49
N GLN A 417 21.53 -14.79 -9.23
CA GLN A 417 20.39 -15.63 -8.86
C GLN A 417 19.07 -14.86 -9.00
N MET A 418 19.12 -13.53 -8.87
CA MET A 418 17.97 -12.66 -9.00
C MET A 418 18.36 -11.33 -9.65
N ALA A 419 17.53 -10.87 -10.57
CA ALA A 419 17.59 -9.53 -11.14
C ALA A 419 16.31 -8.75 -10.80
N ILE A 420 16.46 -7.54 -10.28
CA ILE A 420 15.32 -6.63 -9.99
C ILE A 420 15.28 -5.52 -11.03
N VAL A 421 14.10 -5.29 -11.60
CA VAL A 421 13.85 -4.34 -12.69
C VAL A 421 12.82 -3.31 -12.21
N ALA A 422 13.21 -2.04 -12.10
CA ALA A 422 12.35 -0.93 -11.66
C ALA A 422 12.37 0.22 -12.69
N LEU A 423 11.33 0.32 -13.51
CA LEU A 423 11.30 1.18 -14.70
C LEU A 423 10.22 2.27 -14.71
N THR A 424 9.07 1.97 -14.14
CA THR A 424 7.83 2.69 -14.39
C THR A 424 7.93 4.19 -14.13
N ASN A 425 8.56 4.62 -13.04
CA ASN A 425 8.54 6.02 -12.62
C ASN A 425 9.08 6.99 -13.68
N TRP A 426 10.25 6.72 -14.26
CA TRP A 426 10.84 7.61 -15.25
C TRP A 426 10.10 7.55 -16.58
N ASP A 427 9.77 6.37 -17.07
CA ASP A 427 9.10 6.22 -18.36
C ASP A 427 7.66 6.76 -18.30
N ALA A 428 6.91 6.53 -17.22
CA ALA A 428 5.60 7.15 -17.03
C ALA A 428 5.70 8.69 -16.94
N ALA A 429 6.77 9.22 -16.33
CA ALA A 429 6.97 10.66 -16.18
C ALA A 429 7.38 11.38 -17.47
N PHE A 430 8.03 10.70 -18.42
CA PHE A 430 8.74 11.42 -19.49
C PHE A 430 8.48 10.95 -20.89
N SER A 431 7.70 9.89 -21.06
CA SER A 431 7.76 9.12 -22.29
C SER A 431 6.38 8.72 -22.77
N PRO A 432 6.08 8.85 -24.07
CA PRO A 432 4.88 8.26 -24.66
C PRO A 432 4.88 6.74 -24.45
N ARG A 433 3.71 6.15 -24.18
CA ARG A 433 3.61 4.70 -23.92
C ARG A 433 4.06 3.87 -25.12
N ALA A 434 3.76 4.33 -26.34
CA ALA A 434 4.15 3.62 -27.55
C ALA A 434 5.67 3.49 -27.69
N PHE A 435 6.42 4.53 -27.32
CA PHE A 435 7.89 4.48 -27.36
C PHE A 435 8.45 3.62 -26.23
N TYR A 436 7.86 3.73 -25.02
CA TYR A 436 8.21 2.84 -23.90
C TYR A 436 8.01 1.37 -24.25
N ALA A 437 6.90 1.00 -24.89
CA ALA A 437 6.61 -0.36 -25.32
C ALA A 437 7.69 -0.94 -26.26
N GLN A 438 8.16 -0.15 -27.22
CA GLN A 438 9.22 -0.58 -28.15
C GLN A 438 10.54 -0.84 -27.43
N GLU A 439 10.94 0.06 -26.53
CA GLU A 439 12.19 -0.11 -25.79
C GLU A 439 12.08 -1.22 -24.73
N LEU A 440 10.90 -1.45 -24.18
CA LEU A 440 10.64 -2.55 -23.27
C LEU A 440 10.78 -3.91 -23.95
N GLU A 441 10.26 -4.08 -25.18
CA GLU A 441 10.48 -5.32 -25.95
C GLU A 441 11.97 -5.60 -26.17
N ARG A 442 12.75 -4.56 -26.51
CA ARG A 442 14.21 -4.71 -26.64
C ARG A 442 14.85 -5.14 -25.32
N LEU A 443 14.39 -4.62 -24.19
CA LEU A 443 14.87 -5.04 -22.88
C LEU A 443 14.53 -6.52 -22.61
N LEU A 444 13.31 -6.95 -22.96
CA LEU A 444 12.89 -8.35 -22.81
C LEU A 444 13.79 -9.28 -23.62
N ASP A 445 14.14 -8.94 -24.86
CA ASP A 445 15.08 -9.71 -25.68
C ASP A 445 16.47 -9.80 -25.04
N PHE A 446 16.95 -8.72 -24.44
CA PHE A 446 18.22 -8.71 -23.70
C PHE A 446 18.17 -9.53 -22.40
N ILE A 447 17.06 -9.51 -21.68
CA ILE A 447 16.84 -10.31 -20.46
C ILE A 447 16.73 -11.80 -20.81
N GLU A 448 16.10 -12.13 -21.94
CA GLU A 448 15.97 -13.51 -22.43
C GLU A 448 17.32 -14.08 -22.87
N SER A 449 18.11 -13.31 -23.63
CA SER A 449 19.40 -13.75 -24.13
C SER A 449 20.54 -13.64 -23.11
N GLY A 450 20.47 -12.67 -22.20
CA GLY A 450 21.55 -12.35 -21.26
C GLY A 450 21.48 -13.10 -19.93
N PHE A 451 20.29 -13.44 -19.44
CA PHE A 451 20.13 -14.17 -18.18
C PHE A 451 19.79 -15.64 -18.39
N GLY A 452 20.26 -16.48 -17.47
CA GLY A 452 19.89 -17.89 -17.46
C GLY A 452 18.42 -18.10 -17.09
N VAL A 453 17.89 -19.30 -17.36
CA VAL A 453 16.53 -19.68 -16.93
C VAL A 453 16.41 -19.78 -15.41
N ASP A 454 17.54 -19.93 -14.72
CA ASP A 454 17.70 -20.00 -13.27
C ASP A 454 17.74 -18.63 -12.58
N THR A 455 17.96 -17.54 -13.31
CA THR A 455 17.85 -16.19 -12.77
C THR A 455 16.38 -15.83 -12.58
N GLU A 456 15.98 -15.52 -11.35
CA GLU A 456 14.64 -14.98 -11.07
C GLU A 456 14.55 -13.50 -11.48
N ILE A 457 13.44 -13.07 -12.09
CA ILE A 457 13.19 -11.64 -12.34
C ILE A 457 12.12 -11.12 -11.39
N VAL A 458 12.46 -10.06 -10.65
CA VAL A 458 11.52 -9.31 -9.83
C VAL A 458 11.26 -7.97 -10.50
N VAL A 459 10.01 -7.72 -10.90
CA VAL A 459 9.57 -6.43 -11.44
C VAL A 459 9.07 -5.57 -10.28
N ARG A 460 9.77 -4.47 -9.99
CA ARG A 460 9.30 -3.45 -9.04
C ARG A 460 8.42 -2.46 -9.78
N THR A 461 7.25 -2.18 -9.23
CA THR A 461 6.33 -1.20 -9.80
C THR A 461 6.82 0.23 -9.56
N GLY A 462 6.19 1.18 -10.22
CA GLY A 462 6.36 2.59 -9.96
C GLY A 462 5.93 2.94 -8.54
N GLN A 463 6.37 4.10 -8.07
CA GLN A 463 5.82 4.66 -6.86
C GLN A 463 4.43 5.17 -7.15
N TYR A 464 3.50 4.87 -6.25
CA TYR A 464 2.20 5.53 -6.26
C TYR A 464 2.39 7.04 -6.26
N TYR A 465 1.88 7.69 -7.30
CA TYR A 465 1.91 9.13 -7.45
C TYR A 465 0.48 9.63 -7.44
N CYS A 466 0.13 10.47 -6.47
CA CYS A 466 -1.19 11.06 -6.44
C CYS A 466 -1.15 12.57 -6.38
N CYS A 467 -2.27 13.10 -6.86
CA CYS A 467 -2.91 14.27 -6.29
C CYS A 467 -2.23 15.60 -6.61
N ARG A 468 -1.51 15.65 -7.74
CA ARG A 468 -0.83 16.86 -8.21
C ARG A 468 -0.34 16.70 -9.64
N HIS A 469 -0.04 17.82 -10.26
CA HIS A 469 0.75 17.90 -11.48
C HIS A 469 2.18 18.37 -11.13
N ASP A 470 3.14 18.10 -12.02
CA ASP A 470 4.50 18.59 -11.84
C ASP A 470 4.66 20.01 -12.41
N GLU A 471 4.68 20.98 -11.52
CA GLU A 471 4.94 22.40 -11.84
C GLU A 471 6.43 22.72 -12.02
N SER A 472 7.32 21.75 -11.81
CA SER A 472 8.74 21.98 -12.01
C SER A 472 9.07 22.20 -13.49
N ARG A 473 10.26 22.74 -13.77
CA ARG A 473 10.76 22.93 -15.14
C ARG A 473 10.80 21.64 -15.96
N THR A 474 10.80 20.47 -15.31
CA THR A 474 10.82 19.19 -16.04
C THR A 474 9.46 18.79 -16.60
N GLN A 475 8.38 19.35 -16.06
CA GLN A 475 7.00 19.09 -16.52
C GLN A 475 6.75 17.59 -16.72
N ARG A 476 6.89 16.83 -15.63
CA ARG A 476 6.66 15.38 -15.61
C ARG A 476 5.19 15.06 -15.92
N MET A 477 4.98 14.06 -16.76
CA MET A 477 3.68 13.59 -17.25
C MET A 477 3.01 12.55 -16.36
N TYR A 478 3.62 12.17 -15.22
CA TYR A 478 3.01 11.16 -14.38
C TYR A 478 1.65 11.65 -13.84
N THR A 479 0.75 10.69 -13.71
CA THR A 479 -0.50 10.80 -12.96
C THR A 479 -0.68 9.44 -12.31
N ARG A 480 -1.56 9.34 -11.31
CA ARG A 480 -1.83 8.05 -10.67
C ARG A 480 -2.19 6.97 -11.68
N LEU A 481 -3.16 7.27 -12.55
CA LEU A 481 -3.68 6.31 -13.51
C LEU A 481 -2.69 6.03 -14.65
N ARG A 482 -1.87 7.01 -15.05
CA ARG A 482 -0.78 6.78 -16.00
C ARG A 482 0.27 5.83 -15.43
N THR A 483 0.74 6.08 -14.21
CA THR A 483 1.72 5.18 -13.56
C THR A 483 1.14 3.78 -13.40
N LYS A 484 -0.11 3.65 -12.94
CA LYS A 484 -0.82 2.37 -12.85
C LYS A 484 -0.92 1.65 -14.20
N ALA A 485 -1.18 2.38 -15.29
CA ALA A 485 -1.24 1.79 -16.63
C ALA A 485 0.13 1.30 -17.13
N PHE A 486 1.21 2.02 -16.83
CA PHE A 486 2.58 1.56 -17.13
C PHE A 486 2.95 0.35 -16.27
N ASP A 487 2.58 0.35 -14.99
CA ASP A 487 2.79 -0.79 -14.09
C ASP A 487 2.05 -2.04 -14.53
N GLN A 488 0.79 -1.90 -14.94
CA GLN A 488 0.03 -3.02 -15.48
C GLN A 488 0.68 -3.54 -16.76
N TYR A 489 1.06 -2.64 -17.67
CA TYR A 489 1.67 -3.02 -18.94
C TYR A 489 2.99 -3.77 -18.76
N ILE A 490 3.91 -3.30 -17.90
CA ILE A 490 5.17 -4.03 -17.65
C ILE A 490 4.93 -5.39 -17.02
N ARG A 491 3.98 -5.52 -16.06
CA ARG A 491 3.63 -6.82 -15.48
C ARG A 491 3.11 -7.79 -16.54
N ASP A 492 2.20 -7.34 -17.39
CA ASP A 492 1.58 -8.16 -18.42
C ASP A 492 2.63 -8.66 -19.42
N VAL A 493 3.49 -7.78 -19.97
CA VAL A 493 4.47 -8.21 -20.97
C VAL A 493 5.58 -9.11 -20.39
N PHE A 494 6.00 -8.89 -19.14
CA PHE A 494 6.96 -9.80 -18.48
C PHE A 494 6.34 -11.17 -18.23
N ASN A 495 5.09 -11.21 -17.77
CA ASN A 495 4.36 -12.46 -17.59
C ASN A 495 4.16 -13.15 -18.95
N ASP A 496 3.65 -12.46 -19.97
CA ASP A 496 3.41 -13.04 -21.29
C ASP A 496 4.70 -13.58 -21.93
N ARG A 497 5.83 -12.87 -21.80
CA ARG A 497 7.12 -13.29 -22.37
C ARG A 497 7.75 -14.47 -21.63
N PHE A 498 7.65 -14.52 -20.30
CA PHE A 498 8.44 -15.46 -19.47
C PHE A 498 7.63 -16.49 -18.69
N ASN A 499 6.30 -16.44 -18.74
CA ASN A 499 5.45 -17.40 -18.03
C ASN A 499 5.77 -18.82 -18.50
N GLY A 500 6.10 -19.69 -17.54
CA GLY A 500 6.48 -21.08 -17.78
C GLY A 500 7.96 -21.31 -18.16
N THR A 501 8.73 -20.27 -18.52
CA THR A 501 10.16 -20.40 -18.82
C THR A 501 11.06 -19.91 -17.69
N ARG A 502 10.59 -18.93 -16.92
CA ARG A 502 11.33 -18.35 -15.79
C ARG A 502 10.36 -17.93 -14.70
N ARG A 503 10.84 -17.89 -13.45
CA ARG A 503 10.10 -17.29 -12.35
C ARG A 503 10.10 -15.78 -12.48
N ILE A 504 8.91 -15.21 -12.66
CA ILE A 504 8.64 -13.77 -12.60
C ILE A 504 7.89 -13.47 -11.31
N SER A 505 8.28 -12.42 -10.61
CA SER A 505 7.59 -11.97 -9.40
C SER A 505 7.45 -10.45 -9.41
N VAL A 506 6.42 -9.94 -8.74
CA VAL A 506 6.12 -8.51 -8.72
C VAL A 506 6.36 -7.99 -7.31
N TRP A 507 7.19 -6.97 -7.17
CA TRP A 507 7.33 -6.20 -5.93
C TRP A 507 6.45 -4.94 -6.04
N ASP A 508 5.21 -5.06 -5.58
CA ASP A 508 4.16 -4.06 -5.78
C ASP A 508 4.19 -2.95 -4.72
N VAL A 509 5.14 -2.05 -4.86
CA VAL A 509 5.29 -0.88 -3.99
C VAL A 509 4.18 0.16 -4.20
N ALA A 510 3.55 0.17 -5.37
CA ALA A 510 2.44 1.07 -5.68
C ALA A 510 1.26 0.73 -4.79
N ALA A 511 0.92 -0.55 -4.67
CA ALA A 511 -0.20 -1.03 -3.88
C ALA A 511 0.00 -0.86 -2.36
N ILE A 512 1.25 -0.81 -1.88
CA ILE A 512 1.57 -0.46 -0.49
C ILE A 512 1.20 1.01 -0.24
N SER A 513 1.63 1.92 -1.12
CA SER A 513 1.38 3.36 -0.97
C SER A 513 -0.08 3.75 -1.27
N GLU A 514 -0.74 3.10 -2.23
CA GLU A 514 -2.14 3.37 -2.62
C GLU A 514 -3.13 3.11 -1.48
N ARG A 515 -2.81 2.14 -0.61
CA ARG A 515 -3.63 1.76 0.55
C ARG A 515 -3.37 2.61 1.80
N ARG A 516 -2.44 3.55 1.74
CA ARG A 516 -2.31 4.55 2.82
C ARG A 516 -3.61 5.39 2.85
N PRO A 517 -4.02 5.88 4.01
CA PRO A 517 -5.10 6.86 4.09
C PRO A 517 -4.88 8.04 3.14
N LEU A 518 -5.95 8.65 2.67
CA LEU A 518 -5.87 9.75 1.69
C LEU A 518 -4.98 10.88 2.20
N GLU A 519 -5.11 11.29 3.47
CA GLU A 519 -4.28 12.31 4.09
C GLU A 519 -2.78 12.00 4.02
N ALA A 520 -2.40 10.74 4.23
CA ALA A 520 -1.01 10.29 4.18
C ALA A 520 -0.49 10.19 2.73
N ARG A 521 -1.37 9.88 1.76
CA ARG A 521 -1.05 9.92 0.32
C ARG A 521 -0.80 11.35 -0.15
N MET A 522 -1.52 12.33 0.38
CA MET A 522 -1.36 13.75 0.05
C MET A 522 -0.01 14.33 0.49
N GLU A 523 0.74 13.65 1.37
CA GLU A 523 2.10 14.07 1.73
C GLU A 523 3.09 14.01 0.56
N SER A 524 2.80 13.26 -0.52
CA SER A 524 3.64 13.32 -1.72
C SER A 524 3.47 14.64 -2.48
N ILE A 525 2.49 15.49 -2.13
CA ILE A 525 2.20 16.73 -2.87
C ILE A 525 3.37 17.70 -2.93
N PRO A 526 4.19 17.91 -1.88
CA PRO A 526 5.37 18.75 -2.00
C PRO A 526 6.53 18.07 -2.73
N CYS A 527 6.46 16.75 -2.97
CA CYS A 527 7.54 15.97 -3.54
C CYS A 527 7.52 15.96 -5.08
N HIS A 528 8.24 16.89 -5.71
CA HIS A 528 8.27 16.97 -7.17
C HIS A 528 8.89 15.76 -7.85
N SER A 529 9.70 14.95 -7.16
CA SER A 529 10.44 13.86 -7.82
C SER A 529 9.73 12.51 -7.76
N ASN A 530 8.54 12.42 -7.16
CA ASN A 530 7.84 11.15 -6.90
C ASN A 530 8.72 10.11 -6.16
N HIS A 531 9.55 10.58 -5.23
CA HIS A 531 10.36 9.73 -4.37
C HIS A 531 9.60 9.42 -3.07
N ALA A 532 9.75 8.20 -2.59
CA ALA A 532 8.85 7.62 -1.62
C ALA A 532 9.24 7.78 -0.14
N ARG A 533 9.47 8.95 0.46
CA ARG A 533 9.88 9.08 1.90
C ARG A 533 11.00 8.09 2.36
N SER A 534 11.46 8.08 3.60
CA SER A 534 12.42 7.04 4.02
C SER A 534 11.69 5.89 4.70
N GLU A 535 10.65 6.21 5.44
CA GLU A 535 9.84 5.31 6.24
C GLU A 535 9.02 4.37 5.35
N VAL A 536 8.53 4.86 4.20
CA VAL A 536 7.85 4.00 3.22
C VAL A 536 8.85 3.05 2.53
N ILE A 537 10.05 3.53 2.15
CA ILE A 537 11.13 2.66 1.63
C ILE A 537 11.51 1.57 2.64
N GLU A 538 11.48 1.85 3.95
CA GLU A 538 11.70 0.83 4.99
C GLU A 538 10.66 -0.29 4.88
N VAL A 539 9.37 0.06 4.80
CA VAL A 539 8.28 -0.92 4.67
C VAL A 539 8.39 -1.71 3.36
N GLU A 540 8.66 -1.04 2.24
CA GLU A 540 8.90 -1.68 0.95
C GLU A 540 10.05 -2.70 1.04
N ASN A 541 11.14 -2.33 1.72
CA ASN A 541 12.29 -3.22 1.94
C ASN A 541 11.91 -4.42 2.81
N GLN A 542 11.14 -4.24 3.89
CA GLN A 542 10.73 -5.36 4.73
C GLN A 542 9.88 -6.39 3.96
N VAL A 543 9.04 -5.95 3.01
CA VAL A 543 8.32 -6.86 2.09
C VAL A 543 9.31 -7.64 1.23
N LEU A 544 10.28 -6.98 0.60
CA LEU A 544 11.31 -7.63 -0.21
C LEU A 544 12.18 -8.58 0.61
N PHE A 545 12.55 -8.22 1.84
CA PHE A 545 13.39 -9.04 2.72
C PHE A 545 12.68 -10.33 3.11
N ASN A 546 11.38 -10.25 3.42
CA ASN A 546 10.57 -11.44 3.69
C ASN A 546 10.49 -12.34 2.47
N TYR A 547 10.24 -11.77 1.29
CA TYR A 547 10.20 -12.51 0.04
C TYR A 547 11.49 -13.29 -0.25
N MET A 548 12.65 -12.65 -0.04
CA MET A 548 13.95 -13.25 -0.34
C MET A 548 14.44 -14.24 0.73
N CYS A 549 14.07 -14.04 1.99
CA CYS A 549 14.72 -14.72 3.12
C CYS A 549 13.86 -15.74 3.86
N ASN A 550 12.54 -15.72 3.67
CA ASN A 550 11.69 -16.84 4.07
C ASN A 550 11.83 -17.93 3.00
#